data_AF-A0A846NAG6-F1
#
_entry.id   AF-A0A846NAG6-F1
#
_cell.length_a   1.000
_cell.length_b   1.000
_cell.length_c   1.000
_cell.angle_alpha   90.00
_cell.angle_beta   90.00
_cell.angle_gamma   90.00
#
_symmetry.space_group_name_H-M   'P 1'
#
loop_
_entity.id
_entity.type
_entity.pdbx_description
1 polymer ?
#
loop_
_entity_poly.entity_id
_entity_poly.type
_entity_poly.pdbx_seq_one_letter_code
_entity_poly.pdbx_strand_id
1 'polypeptide(L)'
;HDNYLIAILRRLNVLLHQSHLTEQDYSFTHGHLPLKLRELKGTVLMGHEHPSVRIREETGVTHKFKCFLVGDIDGRDLIVLPASNELARGVDINIVSPSELLSPALRGCDLSLFTPYLLDTGSAVRRFPKLKFLDARSFRKG
;
A
#
# COMPACT_ATOMS: atom_id res chain seq x y z
N HIS A 1 -3.98 11.07 8.75
CA HIS A 1 -5.41 10.70 8.64
C HIS A 1 -5.80 9.75 9.78
N ASP A 2 -4.95 8.78 10.13
CA ASP A 2 -5.31 7.68 11.04
C ASP A 2 -5.44 8.05 12.53
N ASN A 3 -4.71 9.07 13.02
CA ASN A 3 -4.81 9.51 14.42
C ASN A 3 -6.21 10.01 14.81
N TYR A 4 -6.96 10.59 13.86
CA TYR A 4 -8.32 11.06 14.12
C TYR A 4 -9.30 9.90 14.28
N LEU A 5 -9.08 8.78 13.58
CA LEU A 5 -9.93 7.60 13.67
C LEU A 5 -9.84 6.97 15.07
N ILE A 6 -8.64 6.94 15.67
CA ILE A 6 -8.41 6.43 17.04
C ILE A 6 -9.24 7.23 18.06
N ALA A 7 -9.27 8.55 17.93
CA ALA A 7 -10.05 9.42 18.82
C ALA A 7 -11.57 9.19 18.66
N ILE A 8 -12.04 8.98 17.43
CA ILE A 8 -13.45 8.70 17.14
C ILE A 8 -13.86 7.31 17.64
N LEU A 9 -13.04 6.28 17.41
CA LEU A 9 -13.32 4.90 17.85
C LEU A 9 -13.39 4.80 19.38
N ARG A 10 -12.51 5.51 20.09
CA ARG A 10 -12.59 5.65 21.56
C ARG A 10 -13.90 6.30 22.00
N ARG A 11 -14.37 7.33 21.30
CA ARG A 11 -15.65 7.99 21.59
C ARG A 11 -16.85 7.07 21.32
N LEU A 12 -16.73 6.16 20.36
CA LEU A 12 -17.80 5.22 19.96
C LEU A 12 -17.73 3.86 20.69
N ASN A 13 -16.83 3.68 21.67
CA ASN A 13 -16.60 2.41 22.38
C ASN A 13 -16.32 1.21 21.46
N VAL A 14 -15.70 1.44 20.29
CA VAL A 14 -15.29 0.37 19.38
C VAL A 14 -13.90 -0.12 19.80
N LEU A 15 -13.76 -1.44 19.96
CA LEU A 15 -12.51 -2.06 20.37
C LEU A 15 -11.43 -1.86 19.29
N LEU A 16 -10.34 -1.19 19.65
CA LEU A 16 -9.24 -0.89 18.73
C LEU A 16 -8.08 -1.86 18.95
N HIS A 17 -7.97 -2.85 18.07
CA HIS A 17 -6.79 -3.73 18.02
C HIS A 17 -5.58 -2.93 17.50
N GLN A 18 -4.66 -2.57 18.40
CA GLN A 18 -3.53 -1.69 18.11
C GLN A 18 -2.46 -2.33 17.21
N SER A 19 -2.26 -3.64 17.31
CA SER A 19 -1.19 -4.37 16.61
C SER A 19 -1.68 -5.00 15.31
N HIS A 20 -2.63 -5.92 15.42
CA HIS A 20 -3.25 -6.63 14.30
C HIS A 20 -4.58 -7.27 14.75
N LEU A 21 -5.43 -7.60 13.79
CA LEU A 21 -6.62 -8.44 13.94
C LEU A 21 -6.41 -9.67 13.06
N THR A 22 -6.62 -10.87 13.58
CA THR A 22 -6.54 -12.09 12.79
C THR A 22 -7.90 -12.75 12.76
N GLU A 23 -8.40 -12.99 11.55
CA GLU A 23 -9.66 -13.68 11.28
C GLU A 23 -9.36 -14.81 10.27
N GLN A 24 -9.54 -16.06 10.70
CA GLN A 24 -9.21 -17.25 9.90
C GLN A 24 -7.76 -17.19 9.35
N ASP A 25 -7.61 -17.17 8.02
CA ASP A 25 -6.36 -17.14 7.28
C ASP A 25 -5.94 -15.71 6.87
N TYR A 26 -6.54 -14.68 7.45
CA TYR A 26 -6.23 -13.29 7.16
C TYR A 26 -5.80 -12.53 8.41
N SER A 27 -4.73 -11.75 8.28
CA SER A 27 -4.29 -10.82 9.32
C SER A 27 -4.34 -9.38 8.82
N PHE A 28 -5.07 -8.54 9.54
CA PHE A 28 -5.23 -7.12 9.26
C PHE A 28 -4.32 -6.31 10.17
N THR A 29 -3.58 -5.37 9.62
CA THR A 29 -2.74 -4.46 10.39
C THR A 29 -2.80 -3.05 9.82
N HIS A 30 -2.66 -2.06 10.69
CA HIS A 30 -2.59 -0.69 10.22
C HIS A 30 -1.27 -0.44 9.46
N GLY A 31 -0.15 -1.01 9.90
CA GLY A 31 1.16 -0.85 9.26
C GLY A 31 2.02 0.30 9.79
N HIS A 32 1.56 1.04 10.81
CA HIS A 32 2.36 2.08 11.49
C HIS A 32 3.41 1.51 12.46
N LEU A 33 3.26 0.25 12.88
CA LEU A 33 4.22 -0.49 13.72
C LEU A 33 4.96 -1.54 12.88
N PRO A 34 6.17 -1.94 13.29
CA PRO A 34 6.84 -3.11 12.73
C PRO A 34 5.94 -4.35 12.80
N LEU A 35 5.91 -5.12 11.71
CA LEU A 35 5.13 -6.36 11.67
C LEU A 35 5.81 -7.45 12.48
N LYS A 36 5.09 -7.98 13.47
CA LYS A 36 5.48 -9.20 14.17
C LYS A 36 4.97 -10.40 13.38
N LEU A 37 5.67 -10.75 12.29
CA LEU A 37 5.21 -11.78 11.36
C LEU A 37 4.81 -13.08 12.06
N ARG A 38 5.56 -13.53 13.08
CA ARG A 38 5.25 -14.75 13.86
C ARG A 38 3.83 -14.79 14.46
N GLU A 39 3.23 -13.64 14.74
CA GLU A 39 1.88 -13.53 15.32
C GLU A 39 0.76 -13.49 14.26
N LEU A 40 1.11 -13.23 12.99
CA LEU A 40 0.15 -13.13 11.89
C LEU A 40 -0.16 -14.53 11.30
N LYS A 41 -1.32 -14.68 10.67
CA LYS A 41 -1.73 -15.90 9.94
C LYS A 41 -2.08 -15.57 8.49
N GLY A 42 -1.81 -16.54 7.61
CA GLY A 42 -2.07 -16.48 6.16
C GLY A 42 -1.70 -15.15 5.51
N THR A 43 -2.62 -14.57 4.75
CA THR A 43 -2.40 -13.32 3.99
C THR A 43 -2.52 -12.10 4.89
N VAL A 44 -1.54 -11.21 4.80
CA VAL A 44 -1.50 -9.96 5.57
C VAL A 44 -2.11 -8.82 4.75
N LEU A 45 -3.14 -8.16 5.29
CA LEU A 45 -3.72 -6.94 4.73
C LEU A 45 -3.24 -5.74 5.54
N MET A 46 -2.59 -4.80 4.88
CA MET A 46 -1.99 -3.62 5.50
C MET A 46 -2.58 -2.32 4.99
N GLY A 47 -2.85 -1.39 5.90
CA GLY A 47 -3.23 -0.01 5.57
C GLY A 47 -2.05 0.98 5.56
N HIS A 48 -2.35 2.23 5.94
CA HIS A 48 -1.43 3.33 6.21
C HIS A 48 -0.66 3.91 5.02
N GLU A 49 -0.04 3.09 4.17
CA GLU A 49 0.72 3.59 3.02
C GLU A 49 -0.20 4.13 1.91
N HIS A 50 -1.34 3.47 1.71
CA HIS A 50 -2.32 3.82 0.68
C HIS A 50 -1.68 3.95 -0.71
N PRO A 51 -1.22 2.85 -1.32
CA PRO A 51 -0.35 2.91 -2.48
C PRO A 51 -1.07 3.44 -3.73
N SER A 52 -0.27 4.09 -4.57
CA SER A 52 -0.68 4.63 -5.86
C SER A 52 0.50 4.58 -6.84
N VAL A 53 0.23 4.40 -8.13
CA VAL A 53 1.23 4.35 -9.20
C VAL A 53 1.07 5.57 -10.09
N ARG A 54 2.19 6.19 -10.47
CA ARG A 54 2.22 7.19 -11.54
C ARG A 54 2.69 6.60 -12.84
N ILE A 55 1.93 6.83 -13.90
CA ILE A 55 2.27 6.45 -15.26
C ILE A 55 2.46 7.73 -16.05
N ARG A 56 3.61 7.87 -16.71
CA ARG A 56 3.92 9.02 -17.56
C ARG A 56 3.83 8.60 -19.02
N GLU A 57 3.09 9.38 -19.80
CA GLU A 57 2.97 9.24 -21.25
C GLU A 57 4.13 9.95 -21.97
N GLU A 58 4.32 9.62 -23.24
CA GLU A 58 5.36 10.23 -24.09
C GLU A 58 5.18 11.75 -24.25
N THR A 59 3.94 12.23 -24.18
CA THR A 59 3.57 13.66 -24.21
C THR A 59 4.01 14.43 -22.96
N GLY A 60 4.49 13.73 -21.93
CA GLY A 60 4.85 14.30 -20.62
C GLY A 60 3.70 14.34 -19.62
N VAL A 61 2.47 14.02 -20.04
CA VAL A 61 1.32 13.92 -19.13
C VAL A 61 1.54 12.78 -18.14
N THR A 62 1.25 13.01 -16.86
CA THR A 62 1.39 12.01 -15.80
C THR A 62 0.03 11.71 -15.17
N HIS A 63 -0.37 10.45 -15.24
CA HIS A 63 -1.59 9.94 -14.63
C HIS A 63 -1.25 9.24 -13.32
N LYS A 64 -2.12 9.40 -12.32
CA LYS A 64 -1.97 8.77 -11.01
C LYS A 64 -3.17 7.87 -10.73
N PHE A 65 -2.87 6.62 -10.39
CA PHE A 65 -3.87 5.59 -10.11
C PHE A 65 -3.67 5.05 -8.71
N LYS A 66 -4.74 4.94 -7.92
CA LYS A 66 -4.71 4.14 -6.69
C LYS A 66 -4.52 2.68 -7.05
N CYS A 67 -3.88 1.91 -6.18
CA CYS A 67 -3.72 0.49 -6.42
C CYS A 67 -3.80 -0.32 -5.12
N PHE A 68 -4.07 -1.61 -5.25
CA PHE A 68 -3.56 -2.56 -4.27
C PHE A 68 -2.11 -2.86 -4.60
N LEU A 69 -1.26 -2.98 -3.60
CA LEU A 69 0.12 -3.40 -3.80
C LEU A 69 0.29 -4.79 -3.21
N VAL A 70 0.57 -5.78 -4.07
CA VAL A 70 0.66 -7.19 -3.68
C VAL A 70 2.10 -7.66 -3.81
N GLY A 71 2.62 -8.31 -2.77
CA GLY A 71 3.94 -8.91 -2.78
C GLY A 71 4.11 -9.89 -1.63
N ASP A 72 5.37 -10.18 -1.32
CA ASP A 72 5.77 -11.11 -0.27
C ASP A 72 6.64 -10.37 0.76
N ILE A 73 6.45 -10.70 2.03
CA ILE A 73 7.32 -10.28 3.14
C ILE A 73 7.71 -11.49 3.97
N ASP A 74 8.99 -11.87 3.93
CA ASP A 74 9.55 -13.05 4.59
C ASP A 74 8.71 -14.33 4.41
N GLY A 75 8.26 -14.61 3.18
CA GLY A 75 7.50 -15.82 2.84
C GLY A 75 6.01 -15.74 3.17
N ARG A 76 5.47 -14.52 3.31
CA ARG A 76 4.03 -14.27 3.54
C ARG A 76 3.49 -13.28 2.54
N ASP A 77 2.35 -13.61 1.97
CA ASP A 77 1.61 -12.70 1.10
C ASP A 77 1.20 -11.43 1.86
N LEU A 78 1.57 -10.27 1.30
CA LEU A 78 1.23 -8.95 1.79
C LEU A 78 0.41 -8.21 0.73
N ILE A 79 -0.75 -7.70 1.14
CA ILE A 79 -1.62 -6.84 0.33
C ILE A 79 -1.74 -5.49 1.04
N VAL A 80 -1.21 -4.43 0.42
CA VAL A 80 -1.36 -3.07 0.92
C VAL A 80 -2.58 -2.41 0.27
N LEU A 81 -3.48 -1.89 1.09
CA LEU A 81 -4.79 -1.38 0.68
C LEU A 81 -4.72 0.09 0.24
N PRO A 82 -5.36 0.47 -0.88
CA PRO A 82 -5.46 1.85 -1.32
C PRO A 82 -6.23 2.71 -0.32
N ALA A 83 -6.13 4.03 -0.46
CA ALA A 83 -6.95 4.95 0.33
C ALA A 83 -8.43 4.81 -0.03
N SER A 84 -9.27 4.54 0.97
CA SER A 84 -10.72 4.40 0.81
C SER A 84 -11.43 5.73 0.52
N ASN A 85 -10.80 6.87 0.84
CA ASN A 85 -11.32 8.21 0.57
C ASN A 85 -10.82 8.75 -0.78
N GLU A 86 -11.71 9.26 -1.63
CA GLU A 86 -11.33 9.84 -2.94
C GLU A 86 -10.33 11.01 -2.81
N LEU A 87 -10.41 11.76 -1.71
CA LEU A 87 -9.55 12.91 -1.45
C LEU A 87 -8.10 12.54 -1.12
N ALA A 88 -7.83 11.37 -0.51
CA ALA A 88 -6.44 10.98 -0.29
C ALA A 88 -5.88 10.36 -1.56
N ARG A 89 -4.86 11.02 -2.10
CA ARG A 89 -4.19 10.60 -3.33
C ARG A 89 -3.34 9.35 -3.12
N GLY A 90 -2.91 9.04 -1.89
CA GLY A 90 -2.01 7.92 -1.62
C GLY A 90 -0.54 8.20 -1.95
N VAL A 91 0.35 7.27 -1.61
CA VAL A 91 1.80 7.38 -1.81
C VAL A 91 2.21 6.81 -3.18
N ASP A 92 3.06 7.53 -3.92
CA ASP A 92 3.51 7.15 -5.26
C ASP A 92 4.61 6.08 -5.19
N ILE A 93 4.22 4.82 -5.03
CA ILE A 93 5.11 3.70 -4.70
C ILE A 93 6.17 3.39 -5.76
N ASN A 94 6.00 3.84 -7.00
CA ASN A 94 6.99 3.69 -8.06
C ASN A 94 7.93 4.90 -8.22
N ILE A 95 7.82 5.91 -7.34
CA ILE A 95 8.65 7.13 -7.35
C ILE A 95 9.30 7.38 -5.98
N VAL A 96 8.54 7.14 -4.90
CA VAL A 96 8.94 7.40 -3.52
C VAL A 96 10.24 6.68 -3.14
N SER A 97 11.08 7.34 -2.34
CA SER A 97 12.25 6.67 -1.78
C SER A 97 11.87 5.78 -0.59
N PRO A 98 12.62 4.71 -0.30
CA PRO A 98 12.34 3.85 0.87
C PRO A 98 12.27 4.62 2.19
N SER A 99 13.06 5.69 2.37
CA SER A 99 13.05 6.52 3.57
C SER A 99 11.75 7.32 3.77
N GLU A 100 11.00 7.58 2.70
CA GLU A 100 9.76 8.35 2.73
C GLU A 100 8.52 7.49 2.96
N LEU A 101 8.64 6.15 2.86
CA LEU A 101 7.55 5.24 3.15
C LEU A 101 7.09 5.40 4.59
N LEU A 102 5.79 5.31 4.84
CA LEU A 102 5.21 5.48 6.17
C LEU A 102 5.37 4.21 7.01
N SER A 103 5.19 3.04 6.39
CA SER A 103 5.26 1.76 7.10
C SER A 103 6.69 1.27 7.31
N PRO A 104 7.13 1.00 8.56
CA PRO A 104 8.45 0.40 8.82
C PRO A 104 8.66 -0.94 8.11
N ALA A 105 7.60 -1.72 7.91
CA ALA A 105 7.67 -3.01 7.24
C ALA A 105 8.01 -2.86 5.75
N LEU A 106 7.42 -1.87 5.07
CA LEU A 106 7.71 -1.60 3.66
C LEU A 106 9.12 -1.03 3.45
N ARG A 107 9.67 -0.28 4.42
CA ARG A 107 11.07 0.21 4.35
C ARG A 107 12.11 -0.90 4.29
N GLY A 108 11.81 -2.04 4.92
CA GLY A 108 12.69 -3.22 4.93
C GLY A 108 12.51 -4.13 3.72
N CYS A 109 11.55 -3.87 2.84
CA CYS A 109 11.22 -4.72 1.71
C CYS A 109 11.81 -4.20 0.40
N ASP A 110 12.14 -5.12 -0.51
CA ASP A 110 12.36 -4.77 -1.92
C ASP A 110 11.02 -4.58 -2.64
N LEU A 111 10.49 -3.35 -2.61
CA LEU A 111 9.26 -2.99 -3.31
C LEU A 111 9.34 -3.24 -4.83
N SER A 112 10.53 -3.34 -5.42
CA SER A 112 10.70 -3.57 -6.85
C SER A 112 10.06 -4.90 -7.33
N LEU A 113 9.89 -5.86 -6.40
CA LEU A 113 9.30 -7.16 -6.64
C LEU A 113 7.77 -7.18 -6.54
N PHE A 114 7.17 -6.12 -5.98
CA PHE A 114 5.74 -6.03 -5.75
C PHE A 114 4.99 -5.71 -7.05
N THR A 115 3.75 -6.16 -7.10
CA THR A 115 2.84 -6.04 -8.25
C THR A 115 1.69 -5.12 -7.87
N PRO A 116 1.53 -3.96 -8.54
CA PRO A 116 0.40 -3.09 -8.34
C PRO A 116 -0.82 -3.58 -9.14
N TYR A 117 -1.99 -3.47 -8.52
CA TYR A 117 -3.29 -3.74 -9.11
C TYR A 117 -4.08 -2.43 -9.11
N LEU A 118 -4.14 -1.78 -10.27
CA LEU A 118 -4.68 -0.43 -10.40
C LEU A 118 -6.21 -0.43 -10.29
N LEU A 119 -6.71 0.58 -9.59
CA LEU A 119 -8.11 0.94 -9.50
C LEU A 119 -8.42 2.02 -10.53
N ASP A 120 -9.35 1.74 -11.42
CA ASP A 120 -9.89 2.68 -12.39
C ASP A 120 -11.33 3.02 -12.01
N THR A 121 -11.65 4.31 -11.89
CA THR A 121 -13.00 4.75 -11.52
C THR A 121 -14.00 4.33 -12.58
N GLY A 122 -14.88 3.38 -12.24
CA GLY A 122 -15.89 2.82 -13.14
C GLY A 122 -15.45 1.56 -13.90
N SER A 123 -14.29 0.97 -13.59
CA SER A 123 -13.79 -0.25 -14.25
C SER A 123 -13.04 -1.20 -13.33
N ALA A 124 -12.87 -2.44 -13.80
CA ALA A 124 -12.27 -3.56 -13.10
C ALA A 124 -10.84 -3.29 -12.59
N VAL A 125 -10.44 -4.02 -11.55
CA VAL A 125 -9.07 -4.05 -11.04
C VAL A 125 -8.13 -4.61 -12.12
N ARG A 126 -7.10 -3.84 -12.52
CA ARG A 126 -6.13 -4.27 -13.54
C ARG A 126 -4.76 -4.58 -12.94
N ARG A 127 -4.28 -5.80 -13.17
CA ARG A 127 -2.91 -6.21 -12.79
C ARG A 127 -1.89 -5.55 -13.70
N PHE A 128 -0.89 -4.91 -13.11
CA PHE A 128 0.24 -4.33 -13.83
C PHE A 128 1.53 -5.16 -13.64
N PRO A 129 2.59 -4.88 -14.41
CA PRO A 129 3.92 -5.45 -14.18
C PRO A 129 4.49 -5.09 -12.80
N LYS A 130 5.51 -5.84 -12.36
CA LYS A 130 6.25 -5.51 -11.13
C LYS A 130 6.82 -4.09 -11.18
N LEU A 131 6.97 -3.46 -10.01
CA LEU A 131 7.42 -2.05 -9.92
C LEU A 131 8.76 -1.79 -10.58
N LYS A 132 9.68 -2.76 -10.60
CA LYS A 132 10.96 -2.64 -11.31
C LYS A 132 10.83 -2.31 -12.80
N PHE A 133 9.68 -2.58 -13.41
CA PHE A 133 9.38 -2.26 -14.81
C PHE A 133 8.57 -0.97 -14.99
N LEU A 134 8.16 -0.33 -13.90
CA LEU A 134 7.28 0.84 -13.88
C LEU A 134 7.99 2.10 -13.37
N ASP A 135 9.32 2.16 -13.50
CA ASP A 135 10.09 3.31 -13.05
C ASP A 135 9.75 4.55 -13.90
N ALA A 136 8.91 5.41 -13.34
CA ALA A 136 8.51 6.67 -13.95
C ALA A 136 9.69 7.65 -14.08
N ARG A 137 10.89 7.35 -13.58
CA ARG A 137 12.11 8.16 -13.80
C ARG A 137 12.86 7.76 -15.07
N SER A 138 12.60 6.58 -15.64
CA SER A 138 13.37 6.04 -16.77
C SER A 138 13.16 6.77 -18.12
N PHE A 139 12.17 7.67 -18.25
CA PHE A 139 12.06 8.55 -19.44
C PHE A 139 12.89 9.85 -19.37
N ARG A 140 13.87 9.96 -18.46
CA ARG A 140 14.92 10.99 -18.56
C ARG A 140 15.93 10.61 -19.65
N LYS A 141 15.55 10.73 -20.93
CA LYS A 141 16.49 10.79 -22.05
C LYS A 141 15.94 11.74 -23.11
N GLY A 142 16.71 12.78 -23.43
CA GLY A 142 16.45 13.78 -24.46
C GLY A 142 16.76 15.17 -23.96
#